data_AF-W6UR55-F1
#
_entry.id   AF-W6UR55-F1
#
_cell.length_a   1.000
_cell.length_b   1.000
_cell.length_c   1.000
_cell.angle_alpha   90.00
_cell.angle_beta   90.00
_cell.angle_gamma   90.00
#
_symmetry.space_group_name_H-M   'P 1'
#
loop_
_entity.id
_entity.type
_entity.pdbx_description
1 polymer ?
#
loop_
_entity_poly.entity_id
_entity_poly.type
_entity_poly.pdbx_seq_one_letter_code
_entity_poly.pdbx_strand_id
1 'polypeptide(L)'
;MSFRLSQENVTELSSTHEGQCQPPIRYTLHREDFVEALQKQESNSVLEHLTSVDGLPLSAFLRRVVFVPKSMKADVLLTEKLLNETLGRVTCDTPCDKDINFLEKVESLHTLCKVSANERLIPQFIEWMKTNSERLNDALASCLLLECQELAQECCFTIAILSRRLHFSMRRGAEVLIDTLIRLMSRALIPREKNITAYREARQIHEERESIKKSLVIFHPPPLTYNYCEISHRLIGVIYYTLADVLFSIPLPELIRFFTFRIFRRREMARLLLFQILDSLVTNLSEIQEEAEKLAAKAEVLGMYDENIWRLLPSVLYMDILRAFSEINIANREYPNTVLNVLRAQATLKYPLMDEKTLANVQNYWEQNPFFDVTMERVPRLSFNLLPAEKAAAKSLEVKKDSASGSLHTSNELPEMGLSLHHTRPTLIMKNL
;
A
#
# COMPACT_ATOMS: atom_id res chain seq x y z
N MET A 1 -10.36 -28.45 -18.81
CA MET A 1 -9.50 -29.65 -18.69
C MET A 1 -10.36 -30.83 -18.25
N SER A 2 -10.06 -32.03 -18.78
CA SER A 2 -10.76 -33.28 -18.44
C SER A 2 -10.18 -33.87 -17.16
N PHE A 3 -11.00 -34.08 -16.14
CA PHE A 3 -10.57 -34.63 -14.85
C PHE A 3 -10.55 -36.15 -14.91
N ARG A 4 -9.38 -36.77 -14.65
CA ARG A 4 -9.29 -38.21 -14.36
C ARG A 4 -9.71 -38.44 -12.91
N LEU A 5 -10.81 -39.16 -12.73
CA LEU A 5 -11.30 -39.64 -11.44
C LEU A 5 -10.47 -40.86 -11.03
N SER A 6 -9.85 -40.82 -9.86
CA SER A 6 -9.20 -41.98 -9.23
C SER A 6 -10.25 -42.85 -8.56
N GLN A 7 -10.28 -44.14 -8.91
CA GLN A 7 -11.21 -45.14 -8.39
C GLN A 7 -10.48 -45.95 -7.32
N GLU A 8 -10.92 -45.88 -6.06
CA GLU A 8 -10.47 -46.81 -5.02
C GLU A 8 -11.34 -48.07 -5.09
N ASN A 9 -10.72 -49.19 -5.45
CA ASN A 9 -11.35 -50.51 -5.45
C ASN A 9 -11.31 -51.09 -4.04
N VAL A 10 -12.48 -51.23 -3.40
CA VAL A 10 -12.64 -52.15 -2.28
C VAL A 10 -13.17 -53.48 -2.84
N THR A 11 -12.30 -54.48 -2.84
CA THR A 11 -12.64 -55.88 -3.05
C THR A 11 -13.44 -56.41 -1.86
N GLU A 12 -14.62 -56.98 -2.09
CA GLU A 12 -15.03 -58.21 -1.42
C GLU A 12 -16.15 -58.92 -2.21
N LEU A 13 -16.00 -60.24 -2.33
CA LEU A 13 -16.89 -61.17 -3.02
C LEU A 13 -18.18 -61.41 -2.23
N SER A 14 -19.34 -61.42 -2.90
CA SER A 14 -20.26 -62.58 -2.95
C SER A 14 -21.59 -62.28 -3.64
N SER A 15 -21.86 -63.11 -4.66
CA SER A 15 -23.13 -63.72 -5.09
C SER A 15 -24.46 -62.95 -5.18
N THR A 16 -25.13 -63.28 -6.29
CA THR A 16 -26.57 -63.35 -6.60
C THR A 16 -27.30 -62.08 -7.05
N HIS A 17 -27.74 -62.17 -8.32
CA HIS A 17 -28.73 -61.35 -8.99
C HIS A 17 -29.97 -61.09 -8.13
N GLU A 18 -30.35 -59.83 -7.97
CA GLU A 18 -31.74 -59.36 -8.11
C GLU A 18 -31.74 -57.82 -8.20
N GLY A 19 -32.57 -57.30 -9.10
CA GLY A 19 -32.52 -55.92 -9.58
C GLY A 19 -32.79 -54.89 -8.49
N GLN A 20 -31.86 -53.97 -8.29
CA GLN A 20 -32.10 -52.70 -7.64
C GLN A 20 -31.34 -51.61 -8.41
N CYS A 21 -32.08 -50.57 -8.83
CA CYS A 21 -31.52 -49.35 -9.36
C CYS A 21 -30.40 -48.86 -8.43
N GLN A 22 -29.15 -48.89 -8.92
CA GLN A 22 -28.07 -48.21 -8.22
C GLN A 22 -28.47 -46.74 -8.08
N PRO A 23 -28.44 -46.16 -6.86
CA PRO A 23 -28.60 -44.72 -6.74
C PRO A 23 -27.44 -44.07 -7.49
N PRO A 24 -27.65 -42.89 -8.11
CA PRO A 24 -26.56 -42.21 -8.80
C PRO A 24 -25.40 -42.04 -7.82
N ILE A 25 -24.21 -42.49 -8.23
CA ILE A 25 -22.95 -42.35 -7.52
C ILE A 25 -22.88 -40.89 -7.05
N ARG A 26 -23.11 -40.66 -5.75
CA ARG A 26 -22.97 -39.35 -5.15
C ARG A 26 -21.48 -39.04 -5.17
N TYR A 27 -21.08 -38.18 -6.10
CA TYR A 27 -19.82 -37.46 -5.97
C TYR A 27 -19.93 -36.58 -4.72
N THR A 28 -19.45 -37.06 -3.58
CA THR A 28 -19.16 -36.21 -2.44
C THR A 28 -17.87 -35.48 -2.72
N LEU A 29 -17.92 -34.51 -3.63
CA LEU A 29 -16.93 -33.44 -3.63
C LEU A 29 -17.15 -32.71 -2.31
N HIS A 30 -16.28 -32.94 -1.32
CA HIS A 30 -16.39 -32.21 -0.07
C HIS A 30 -16.35 -30.72 -0.41
N ARG A 31 -17.33 -29.97 0.09
CA ARG A 31 -17.48 -28.53 -0.19
C ARG A 31 -16.18 -27.77 0.10
N GLU A 32 -15.40 -28.26 1.05
CA GLU A 32 -14.11 -27.73 1.45
C GLU A 32 -13.05 -27.96 0.36
N ASP A 33 -12.93 -29.17 -0.18
CA ASP A 33 -12.02 -29.51 -1.30
C ASP A 33 -12.34 -28.70 -2.57
N PHE A 34 -13.63 -28.49 -2.86
CA PHE A 34 -14.06 -27.67 -3.98
C PHE A 34 -13.67 -26.20 -3.80
N VAL A 35 -13.89 -25.67 -2.60
CA VAL A 35 -13.58 -24.28 -2.25
C VAL A 35 -12.08 -24.05 -2.16
N GLU A 36 -11.29 -25.04 -1.76
CA GLU A 36 -9.82 -25.00 -1.78
C GLU A 36 -9.27 -25.07 -3.21
N ALA A 37 -9.83 -25.93 -4.07
CA ALA A 37 -9.46 -26.00 -5.48
C ALA A 37 -9.75 -24.69 -6.22
N LEU A 38 -10.90 -24.06 -5.95
CA LEU A 38 -11.23 -22.74 -6.50
C LEU A 38 -10.33 -21.63 -5.95
N GLN A 39 -9.95 -21.68 -4.67
CA GLN A 39 -9.00 -20.73 -4.09
C GLN A 39 -7.62 -20.86 -4.73
N LYS A 40 -7.11 -22.08 -4.93
CA LYS A 40 -5.83 -22.32 -5.61
C LYS A 40 -5.83 -21.82 -7.05
N GLN A 41 -6.96 -21.90 -7.74
CA GLN A 41 -7.09 -21.39 -9.10
C GLN A 41 -7.05 -19.86 -9.18
N GLU A 42 -7.49 -19.18 -8.12
CA GLU A 42 -7.65 -17.73 -8.07
C GLU A 42 -6.62 -17.07 -7.12
N SER A 43 -5.66 -17.85 -6.63
CA SER A 43 -4.49 -17.36 -5.91
C SER A 43 -3.44 -16.87 -6.90
N ASN A 44 -2.58 -15.95 -6.48
CA ASN A 44 -1.40 -15.57 -7.23
C ASN A 44 -0.17 -15.65 -6.33
N SER A 45 1.00 -15.74 -6.95
CA SER A 45 2.24 -15.97 -6.20
C SER A 45 2.60 -14.86 -5.25
N VAL A 46 2.25 -13.62 -5.54
CA VAL A 46 2.43 -12.51 -4.59
C VAL A 46 1.58 -12.78 -3.35
N LEU A 47 0.29 -13.10 -3.48
CA LEU A 47 -0.55 -13.37 -2.33
C LEU A 47 -0.09 -14.59 -1.51
N GLU A 48 0.43 -15.63 -2.16
CA GLU A 48 0.92 -16.85 -1.49
C GLU A 48 2.14 -16.62 -0.60
N HIS A 49 2.98 -15.64 -0.95
CA HIS A 49 4.15 -15.27 -0.17
C HIS A 49 3.84 -14.28 0.96
N LEU A 50 2.59 -13.79 1.08
CA LEU A 50 2.20 -12.88 2.15
C LEU A 50 1.81 -13.62 3.43
N THR A 51 2.30 -13.10 4.55
CA THR A 51 1.88 -13.55 5.89
C THR A 51 0.51 -13.03 6.24
N SER A 52 -0.23 -13.77 7.06
CA SER A 52 -1.52 -13.28 7.58
C SER A 52 -1.33 -12.06 8.48
N VAL A 53 -2.11 -11.01 8.22
CA VAL A 53 -2.11 -9.78 9.02
C VAL A 53 -3.39 -9.72 9.87
N ASP A 54 -3.24 -9.38 11.14
CA ASP A 54 -4.34 -9.16 12.10
C ASP A 54 -5.36 -10.31 12.16
N GLY A 55 -4.88 -11.54 11.98
CA GLY A 55 -5.70 -12.75 12.07
C GLY A 55 -6.63 -13.00 10.88
N LEU A 56 -6.55 -12.20 9.79
CA LEU A 56 -7.28 -12.45 8.56
C LEU A 56 -6.47 -13.41 7.67
N PRO A 57 -6.88 -14.69 7.51
CA PRO A 57 -6.17 -15.61 6.64
C PRO A 57 -6.42 -15.27 5.17
N LEU A 58 -5.43 -15.51 4.32
CA LEU A 58 -5.54 -15.32 2.87
C LEU A 58 -6.76 -16.06 2.29
N SER A 59 -7.02 -17.27 2.77
CA SER A 59 -8.17 -18.08 2.35
C SER A 59 -9.52 -17.38 2.59
N ALA A 60 -9.66 -16.59 3.66
CA ALA A 60 -10.87 -15.81 3.92
C ALA A 60 -11.03 -14.67 2.89
N PHE A 61 -9.93 -14.01 2.53
CA PHE A 61 -9.92 -12.99 1.48
C PHE A 61 -10.28 -13.61 0.12
N LEU A 62 -9.60 -14.68 -0.29
CA LEU A 62 -9.83 -15.35 -1.58
C LEU A 62 -11.25 -15.89 -1.69
N ARG A 63 -11.83 -16.47 -0.63
CA ARG A 63 -13.24 -16.93 -0.66
C ARG A 63 -14.22 -15.84 -1.06
N ARG A 64 -13.98 -14.58 -0.64
CA ARG A 64 -14.82 -13.44 -0.99
C ARG A 64 -14.60 -12.99 -2.44
N VAL A 65 -13.35 -13.00 -2.91
CA VAL A 65 -13.01 -12.60 -4.29
C VAL A 65 -13.52 -13.61 -5.32
N VAL A 66 -13.48 -14.91 -4.99
CA VAL A 66 -13.93 -15.99 -5.88
C VAL A 66 -15.45 -16.05 -6.04
N PHE A 67 -16.20 -15.72 -4.99
CA PHE A 67 -17.65 -15.92 -4.97
C PHE A 67 -18.43 -14.73 -5.54
N VAL A 68 -18.30 -14.51 -6.87
CA VAL A 68 -19.14 -13.55 -7.59
C VAL A 68 -20.24 -14.30 -8.36
N PRO A 69 -21.53 -13.99 -8.12
CA PRO A 69 -22.63 -14.61 -8.86
C PRO A 69 -22.51 -14.31 -10.37
N LYS A 70 -22.29 -15.33 -11.18
CA LYS A 70 -22.16 -15.20 -12.65
C LYS A 70 -23.49 -14.96 -13.37
N SER A 71 -24.62 -15.21 -12.70
CA SER A 71 -25.95 -15.11 -13.32
C SER A 71 -26.47 -13.68 -13.25
N MET A 72 -26.17 -12.89 -14.28
CA MET A 72 -26.87 -11.63 -14.56
C MET A 72 -27.60 -11.74 -15.91
N LYS A 73 -28.93 -11.59 -15.88
CA LYS A 73 -29.75 -11.44 -17.09
C LYS A 73 -29.75 -9.97 -17.48
N ALA A 74 -28.68 -9.52 -18.13
CA ALA A 74 -28.61 -8.18 -18.71
C ALA A 74 -28.44 -8.30 -20.22
N ASP A 75 -29.09 -7.39 -20.94
CA ASP A 75 -28.88 -7.22 -22.37
C ASP A 75 -27.53 -6.54 -22.60
N VAL A 76 -26.73 -7.14 -23.47
CA VAL A 76 -25.44 -6.64 -23.95
C VAL A 76 -25.62 -5.19 -24.44
N LEU A 77 -26.71 -4.85 -25.15
CA LEU A 77 -26.92 -3.49 -25.65
C LEU A 77 -27.15 -2.43 -24.54
N LEU A 78 -27.49 -2.85 -23.33
CA LEU A 78 -27.77 -1.95 -22.20
C LEU A 78 -26.61 -1.87 -21.19
N THR A 79 -25.53 -2.63 -21.38
CA THR A 79 -24.40 -2.70 -20.45
C THR A 79 -23.76 -1.33 -20.21
N GLU A 80 -23.56 -0.53 -21.25
CA GLU A 80 -22.98 0.81 -21.10
C GLU A 80 -23.87 1.74 -20.26
N LYS A 81 -25.19 1.72 -20.51
CA LYS A 81 -26.15 2.49 -19.72
C LYS A 81 -26.12 2.06 -18.24
N LEU A 82 -26.11 0.75 -18.00
CA LEU A 82 -25.98 0.17 -16.67
C LEU A 82 -24.69 0.62 -15.97
N LEU A 83 -23.54 0.57 -16.66
CA LEU A 83 -22.25 1.00 -16.11
C LEU A 83 -22.24 2.49 -15.78
N ASN A 84 -22.81 3.34 -16.64
CA ASN A 84 -22.91 4.77 -16.39
C ASN A 84 -23.83 5.10 -15.20
N GLU A 85 -24.98 4.42 -15.08
CA GLU A 85 -25.87 4.56 -13.91
C GLU A 85 -25.18 4.09 -12.63
N THR A 86 -24.47 2.97 -12.70
CA THR A 86 -23.74 2.40 -11.56
C THR A 86 -22.61 3.33 -11.12
N LEU A 87 -21.83 3.86 -12.06
CA LEU A 87 -20.79 4.86 -11.78
C LEU A 87 -21.40 6.10 -11.12
N GLY A 88 -22.53 6.60 -11.62
CA GLY A 88 -23.24 7.74 -11.04
C GLY A 88 -23.57 7.53 -9.56
N ARG A 89 -24.07 6.34 -9.19
CA ARG A 89 -24.39 5.99 -7.79
C ARG A 89 -23.16 5.87 -6.89
N VAL A 90 -22.06 5.31 -7.40
CA VAL A 90 -20.78 5.21 -6.67
C VAL A 90 -20.18 6.60 -6.42
N THR A 91 -20.27 7.50 -7.41
CA THR A 91 -19.67 8.84 -7.39
C THR A 91 -20.44 9.84 -6.52
N CYS A 92 -21.65 9.54 -6.04
CA CYS A 92 -22.44 10.49 -5.25
C CYS A 92 -21.71 10.92 -3.96
N ASP A 93 -21.33 12.20 -3.90
CA ASP A 93 -20.59 12.87 -2.81
C ASP A 93 -21.38 13.11 -1.52
N THR A 94 -22.63 12.67 -1.46
CA THR A 94 -23.40 12.78 -0.23
C THR A 94 -22.66 12.03 0.86
N PRO A 95 -22.34 12.68 2.01
CA PRO A 95 -21.75 11.99 3.14
C PRO A 95 -22.63 10.79 3.47
N CYS A 96 -22.03 9.71 3.94
CA CYS A 96 -22.71 8.45 4.28
C CYS A 96 -23.59 8.62 5.55
N ASP A 97 -24.31 9.73 5.67
CA ASP A 97 -25.17 10.13 6.78
C ASP A 97 -26.56 9.45 6.73
N LYS A 98 -26.81 8.57 5.75
CA LYS A 98 -28.06 7.82 5.61
C LYS A 98 -27.77 6.38 5.17
N ASP A 99 -28.31 5.40 5.89
CA ASP A 99 -28.25 3.96 5.58
C ASP A 99 -28.64 3.63 4.12
N ILE A 100 -29.52 4.45 3.53
CA ILE A 100 -29.99 4.32 2.14
C ILE A 100 -28.85 4.53 1.14
N ASN A 101 -27.98 5.53 1.34
CA ASN A 101 -26.86 5.81 0.44
C ASN A 101 -25.77 4.72 0.52
N PHE A 102 -25.59 4.11 1.70
CA PHE A 102 -24.68 2.99 1.89
C PHE A 102 -25.10 1.76 1.06
N LEU A 103 -26.36 1.32 1.21
CA LEU A 103 -26.86 0.13 0.52
C LEU A 103 -26.83 0.29 -1.00
N GLU A 104 -27.20 1.47 -1.52
CA GLU A 104 -27.14 1.77 -2.95
C GLU A 104 -25.71 1.71 -3.50
N LYS A 105 -24.72 2.22 -2.74
CA LYS A 105 -23.31 2.12 -3.12
C LYS A 105 -22.82 0.67 -3.11
N VAL A 106 -23.13 -0.11 -2.08
CA VAL A 106 -22.77 -1.54 -2.01
C VAL A 106 -23.40 -2.33 -3.15
N GLU A 107 -24.68 -2.11 -3.45
CA GLU A 107 -25.35 -2.77 -4.58
C GLU A 107 -24.72 -2.38 -5.92
N SER A 108 -24.31 -1.12 -6.06
CA SER A 108 -23.61 -0.63 -7.24
C SER A 108 -22.24 -1.30 -7.41
N LEU A 109 -21.46 -1.42 -6.33
CA LEU A 109 -20.18 -2.16 -6.31
C LEU A 109 -20.38 -3.65 -6.69
N HIS A 110 -21.42 -4.29 -6.14
CA HIS A 110 -21.77 -5.67 -6.49
C HIS A 110 -22.22 -5.81 -7.95
N THR A 111 -22.88 -4.79 -8.49
CA THR A 111 -23.29 -4.75 -9.91
C THR A 111 -22.06 -4.71 -10.82
N LEU A 112 -21.05 -3.87 -10.50
CA LEU A 112 -19.77 -3.86 -11.22
C LEU A 112 -19.11 -5.26 -11.20
N CYS A 113 -19.08 -5.92 -10.04
CA CYS A 113 -18.55 -7.27 -9.91
C CYS A 113 -19.31 -8.27 -10.81
N LYS A 114 -20.65 -8.25 -10.77
CA LYS A 114 -21.50 -9.15 -11.59
C LYS A 114 -21.29 -8.94 -13.08
N VAL A 115 -21.17 -7.70 -13.54
CA VAL A 115 -20.88 -7.39 -14.95
C VAL A 115 -19.50 -7.93 -15.33
N SER A 116 -18.48 -7.72 -14.48
CA SER A 116 -17.12 -8.21 -14.73
C SER A 116 -16.98 -9.74 -14.71
N ALA A 117 -17.85 -10.45 -13.97
CA ALA A 117 -17.84 -11.90 -13.87
C ALA A 117 -18.61 -12.58 -15.03
N ASN A 118 -19.32 -11.81 -15.86
CA ASN A 118 -20.10 -12.33 -16.96
C ASN A 118 -19.31 -12.25 -18.28
N GLU A 119 -18.91 -13.40 -18.81
CA GLU A 119 -18.13 -13.54 -20.06
C GLU A 119 -18.77 -12.85 -21.27
N ARG A 120 -20.10 -12.64 -21.28
CA ARG A 120 -20.80 -11.95 -22.37
C ARG A 120 -20.70 -10.43 -22.26
N LEU A 121 -20.57 -9.89 -21.05
CA LEU A 121 -20.63 -8.46 -20.77
C LEU A 121 -19.22 -7.85 -20.61
N ILE A 122 -18.23 -8.67 -20.22
CA ILE A 122 -16.85 -8.22 -20.02
C ILE A 122 -16.25 -7.50 -21.24
N PRO A 123 -16.48 -7.88 -22.52
CA PRO A 123 -15.87 -7.17 -23.64
C PRO A 123 -16.38 -5.72 -23.75
N GLN A 124 -17.67 -5.50 -23.47
CA GLN A 124 -18.24 -4.15 -23.46
C GLN A 124 -17.78 -3.34 -22.26
N PHE A 125 -17.57 -3.99 -21.11
CA PHE A 125 -16.98 -3.31 -19.97
C PHE A 125 -15.55 -2.86 -20.28
N ILE A 126 -14.73 -3.73 -20.90
CA ILE A 126 -13.38 -3.37 -21.36
C ILE A 126 -13.42 -2.20 -22.35
N GLU A 127 -14.37 -2.19 -23.29
CA GLU A 127 -14.55 -1.07 -24.23
C GLU A 127 -14.89 0.23 -23.49
N TRP A 128 -15.85 0.18 -22.57
CA TRP A 128 -16.26 1.32 -21.75
C TRP A 128 -15.12 1.87 -20.88
N MET A 129 -14.22 1.01 -20.41
CA MET A 129 -13.05 1.40 -19.61
C MET A 129 -12.04 2.26 -20.37
N LYS A 130 -12.01 2.20 -21.72
CA LYS A 130 -11.09 3.04 -22.52
C LYS A 130 -11.32 4.54 -22.29
N THR A 131 -12.56 4.94 -22.03
CA THR A 131 -12.95 6.34 -21.80
C THR A 131 -13.23 6.66 -20.33
N ASN A 132 -13.63 5.68 -19.52
CA ASN A 132 -14.09 5.91 -18.14
C ASN A 132 -13.20 5.32 -17.03
N SER A 133 -12.07 4.68 -17.37
CA SER A 133 -11.17 4.05 -16.38
C SER A 133 -10.75 4.94 -15.22
N GLU A 134 -10.30 6.16 -15.51
CA GLU A 134 -9.90 7.13 -14.50
C GLU A 134 -11.07 7.51 -13.58
N ARG A 135 -12.23 7.85 -14.16
CA ARG A 135 -13.45 8.18 -13.41
C ARG A 135 -13.92 7.05 -12.52
N LEU A 136 -13.84 5.80 -12.99
CA LEU A 136 -14.20 4.63 -12.18
C LEU A 136 -13.23 4.49 -11.00
N ASN A 137 -11.93 4.59 -11.26
CA ASN A 137 -10.91 4.47 -10.22
C ASN A 137 -11.01 5.57 -9.17
N ASP A 138 -11.31 6.80 -9.57
CA ASP A 138 -11.57 7.91 -8.64
C ASP A 138 -12.83 7.69 -7.81
N ALA A 139 -13.91 7.17 -8.42
CA ALA A 139 -15.15 6.85 -7.71
C ALA A 139 -14.96 5.68 -6.73
N LEU A 140 -14.16 4.68 -7.07
CA LEU A 140 -13.78 3.61 -6.15
C LEU A 140 -12.90 4.16 -5.02
N ALA A 141 -11.97 5.06 -5.31
CA ALA A 141 -11.13 5.71 -4.30
C ALA A 141 -11.99 6.53 -3.31
N SER A 142 -13.04 7.22 -3.76
CA SER A 142 -13.92 7.99 -2.88
C SER A 142 -14.75 7.12 -1.92
N CYS A 143 -14.91 5.83 -2.21
CA CYS A 143 -15.58 4.87 -1.33
C CYS A 143 -14.68 4.31 -0.22
N LEU A 144 -13.36 4.56 -0.27
CA LEU A 144 -12.37 4.06 0.70
C LEU A 144 -12.31 4.97 1.95
N LEU A 145 -13.41 5.03 2.69
CA LEU A 145 -13.57 5.86 3.90
C LEU A 145 -13.38 5.04 5.18
N LEU A 146 -12.61 5.57 6.14
CA LEU A 146 -12.38 4.90 7.41
C LEU A 146 -13.64 4.91 8.30
N GLU A 147 -14.43 5.96 8.16
CA GLU A 147 -15.68 6.21 8.86
C GLU A 147 -16.76 5.18 8.47
N CYS A 148 -16.66 4.59 7.27
CA CYS A 148 -17.59 3.59 6.75
C CYS A 148 -16.84 2.27 6.42
N GLN A 149 -16.35 1.59 7.46
CA GLN A 149 -15.48 0.41 7.30
C GLN A 149 -16.08 -0.71 6.42
N GLU A 150 -17.40 -0.94 6.51
CA GLU A 150 -18.08 -1.95 5.71
C GLU A 150 -18.05 -1.60 4.22
N LEU A 151 -18.29 -0.33 3.88
CA LEU A 151 -18.24 0.15 2.49
C LEU A 151 -16.81 0.05 1.96
N ALA A 152 -15.83 0.45 2.76
CA ALA A 152 -14.43 0.34 2.39
C ALA A 152 -14.01 -1.13 2.17
N GLN A 153 -14.50 -2.07 2.98
CA GLN A 153 -14.25 -3.51 2.78
C GLN A 153 -14.88 -4.03 1.49
N GLU A 154 -16.15 -3.74 1.23
CA GLU A 154 -16.83 -4.13 -0.01
C GLU A 154 -16.17 -3.50 -1.25
N CYS A 155 -15.72 -2.24 -1.12
CA CYS A 155 -14.96 -1.56 -2.16
C CYS A 155 -13.61 -2.24 -2.42
N CYS A 156 -12.88 -2.63 -1.38
CA CYS A 156 -11.61 -3.37 -1.53
C CYS A 156 -11.81 -4.70 -2.28
N PHE A 157 -12.84 -5.49 -1.93
CA PHE A 157 -13.15 -6.72 -2.67
C PHE A 157 -13.53 -6.43 -4.12
N THR A 158 -14.28 -5.35 -4.36
CA THR A 158 -14.66 -4.93 -5.71
C THR A 158 -13.43 -4.55 -6.52
N ILE A 159 -12.49 -3.77 -5.94
CA ILE A 159 -11.21 -3.41 -6.58
C ILE A 159 -10.42 -4.67 -6.93
N ALA A 160 -10.29 -5.63 -6.01
CA ALA A 160 -9.60 -6.89 -6.25
C ALA A 160 -10.23 -7.67 -7.43
N ILE A 161 -11.55 -7.88 -7.41
CA ILE A 161 -12.29 -8.57 -8.46
C ILE A 161 -12.12 -7.86 -9.82
N LEU A 162 -12.31 -6.55 -9.85
CA LEU A 162 -12.20 -5.77 -11.08
C LEU A 162 -10.78 -5.80 -11.63
N SER A 163 -9.76 -5.67 -10.78
CA SER A 163 -8.35 -5.69 -11.21
C SER A 163 -7.99 -7.01 -11.89
N ARG A 164 -8.46 -8.15 -11.35
CA ARG A 164 -8.27 -9.49 -11.93
C ARG A 164 -9.02 -9.74 -13.24
N ARG A 165 -10.10 -8.99 -13.49
CA ARG A 165 -10.96 -9.19 -14.68
C ARG A 165 -10.65 -8.19 -15.79
N LEU A 166 -10.26 -6.97 -15.43
CA LEU A 166 -10.05 -5.85 -16.33
C LEU A 166 -8.56 -5.55 -16.56
N HIS A 167 -7.65 -5.98 -15.69
CA HIS A 167 -6.20 -5.84 -15.84
C HIS A 167 -5.78 -4.42 -16.30
N PHE A 168 -5.06 -4.31 -17.42
CA PHE A 168 -4.58 -3.05 -17.99
C PHE A 168 -5.69 -2.05 -18.35
N SER A 169 -6.94 -2.49 -18.51
CA SER A 169 -8.07 -1.56 -18.71
C SER A 169 -8.28 -0.65 -17.51
N MET A 170 -7.84 -1.05 -16.30
CA MET A 170 -7.88 -0.22 -15.09
C MET A 170 -6.66 0.69 -14.91
N ARG A 171 -5.71 0.76 -15.85
CA ARG A 171 -4.44 1.50 -15.64
C ARG A 171 -4.60 2.98 -15.27
N ARG A 172 -5.54 3.70 -15.90
CA ARG A 172 -5.65 5.15 -15.74
C ARG A 172 -6.26 5.45 -14.38
N GLY A 173 -5.58 6.25 -13.56
CA GLY A 173 -6.02 6.53 -12.18
C GLY A 173 -5.75 5.39 -11.18
N ALA A 174 -5.08 4.30 -11.58
CA ALA A 174 -4.73 3.23 -10.64
C ALA A 174 -3.82 3.70 -9.50
N GLU A 175 -2.97 4.71 -9.76
CA GLU A 175 -2.13 5.36 -8.76
C GLU A 175 -2.95 6.02 -7.65
N VAL A 176 -4.10 6.63 -7.99
CA VAL A 176 -5.02 7.25 -7.02
C VAL A 176 -5.61 6.18 -6.10
N LEU A 177 -6.01 5.04 -6.65
CA LEU A 177 -6.48 3.89 -5.87
C LEU A 177 -5.40 3.38 -4.91
N ILE A 178 -4.19 3.13 -5.42
CA ILE A 178 -3.06 2.64 -4.62
C ILE A 178 -2.74 3.64 -3.49
N ASP A 179 -2.60 4.92 -3.80
CA ASP A 179 -2.28 5.92 -2.77
C ASP A 179 -3.41 6.06 -1.74
N THR A 180 -4.68 5.95 -2.16
CA THR A 180 -5.84 5.98 -1.26
C THR A 180 -5.88 4.77 -0.33
N LEU A 181 -5.64 3.55 -0.84
CA LEU A 181 -5.51 2.33 -0.04
C LEU A 181 -4.36 2.45 0.97
N ILE A 182 -3.20 2.94 0.56
CA ILE A 182 -2.04 3.20 1.44
C ILE A 182 -2.41 4.21 2.54
N ARG A 183 -3.07 5.31 2.18
CA ARG A 183 -3.53 6.33 3.15
C ARG A 183 -4.55 5.74 4.13
N LEU A 184 -5.52 4.96 3.64
CA LEU A 184 -6.54 4.34 4.46
C LEU A 184 -5.93 3.37 5.48
N MET A 185 -5.04 2.48 5.05
CA MET A 185 -4.29 1.59 5.95
C MET A 185 -3.47 2.39 6.97
N SER A 186 -2.79 3.45 6.52
CA SER A 186 -2.02 4.31 7.41
C SER A 186 -2.89 4.96 8.49
N ARG A 187 -4.10 5.43 8.13
CA ARG A 187 -5.07 6.01 9.07
C ARG A 187 -5.61 4.96 10.03
N ALA A 188 -5.97 3.77 9.53
CA ALA A 188 -6.49 2.67 10.34
C ALA A 188 -5.47 2.16 11.39
N LEU A 189 -4.17 2.31 11.12
CA LEU A 189 -3.10 1.88 12.03
C LEU A 189 -2.71 2.93 13.09
N ILE A 190 -3.21 4.17 13.02
CA ILE A 190 -2.86 5.25 13.95
C ILE A 190 -3.10 4.85 15.42
N PRO A 191 -4.25 4.26 15.81
CA PRO A 191 -4.48 3.90 17.21
C PRO A 191 -3.44 2.90 17.74
N ARG A 192 -3.13 1.87 16.93
CA ARG A 192 -2.13 0.84 17.27
C ARG A 192 -0.74 1.44 17.42
N GLU A 193 -0.37 2.33 16.52
CA GLU A 193 0.95 2.95 16.55
C GLU A 193 1.14 3.87 17.76
N LYS A 194 0.14 4.70 18.09
CA LYS A 194 0.18 5.56 19.29
C LYS A 194 0.42 4.76 20.57
N ASN A 195 -0.17 3.58 20.66
CA ASN A 195 0.01 2.70 21.80
C ASN A 195 1.41 2.06 21.84
N ILE A 196 1.95 1.66 20.69
CA ILE A 196 3.32 1.13 20.61
C ILE A 196 4.33 2.21 20.97
N THR A 197 4.13 3.46 20.53
CA THR A 197 4.99 4.58 20.93
C THR A 197 4.91 4.84 22.42
N ALA A 198 3.70 4.88 23.00
CA ALA A 198 3.52 5.06 24.44
C ALA A 198 4.19 3.93 25.26
N TYR A 199 4.08 2.69 24.80
CA TYR A 199 4.76 1.55 25.41
C TYR A 199 6.29 1.70 25.37
N ARG A 200 6.85 2.11 24.23
CA ARG A 200 8.31 2.30 24.07
C ARG A 200 8.84 3.43 24.95
N GLU A 201 8.12 4.55 25.00
CA GLU A 201 8.46 5.68 25.88
C GLU A 201 8.42 5.26 27.36
N ALA A 202 7.37 4.55 27.79
CA ALA A 202 7.27 4.05 29.15
C ALA A 202 8.39 3.06 29.49
N ARG A 203 8.75 2.19 28.55
CA ARG A 203 9.86 1.24 28.70
C ARG A 203 11.20 1.95 28.80
N GLN A 204 11.46 2.95 27.97
CA GLN A 204 12.69 3.73 28.03
C GLN A 204 12.83 4.44 29.39
N ILE A 205 11.77 5.10 29.87
CA ILE A 205 11.75 5.74 31.18
C ILE A 205 11.99 4.72 32.31
N HIS A 206 11.48 3.51 32.15
CA HIS A 206 11.69 2.43 33.11
C HIS A 206 13.16 1.99 33.14
N GLU A 207 13.76 1.72 31.98
CA GLU A 207 15.17 1.35 31.83
C GLU A 207 16.10 2.44 32.39
N GLU A 208 15.79 3.72 32.13
CA GLU A 208 16.50 4.86 32.72
C GLU A 208 16.39 4.85 34.26
N ARG A 209 15.22 4.58 34.83
CA ARG A 209 15.03 4.50 36.28
C ARG A 209 15.77 3.33 36.91
N GLU A 210 15.78 2.16 36.27
CA GLU A 210 16.54 0.99 36.74
C GLU A 210 18.05 1.30 36.75
N SER A 211 18.54 1.95 35.70
CA SER A 211 19.96 2.34 35.60
C SER A 211 20.39 3.31 36.72
N ILE A 212 19.51 4.25 37.10
CA ILE A 212 19.78 5.24 38.15
C ILE A 212 19.65 4.63 39.54
N LYS A 213 18.61 3.84 39.80
CA LYS A 213 18.30 3.34 41.15
C LYS A 213 18.99 2.03 41.51
N LYS A 214 19.57 1.31 40.53
CA LYS A 214 20.15 -0.05 40.70
C LYS A 214 19.22 -1.01 41.46
N SER A 215 17.91 -0.77 41.37
CA SER A 215 16.86 -1.57 42.00
C SER A 215 15.99 -2.13 40.90
N LEU A 216 15.74 -3.43 40.93
CA LEU A 216 14.82 -4.09 40.02
C LEU A 216 13.39 -3.67 40.37
N VAL A 217 12.82 -2.79 39.55
CA VAL A 217 11.41 -2.38 39.69
C VAL A 217 10.64 -3.16 38.65
N ILE A 218 9.46 -3.67 38.98
CA ILE A 218 8.62 -4.36 37.98
C ILE A 218 8.13 -3.32 36.97
N PHE A 219 8.36 -3.57 35.67
CA PHE A 219 7.80 -2.75 34.61
C PHE A 219 6.30 -2.96 34.52
N HIS A 220 5.55 -1.86 34.59
CA HIS A 220 4.10 -1.85 34.33
C HIS A 220 3.84 -1.13 33.01
N PRO A 221 3.36 -1.83 31.97
CA PRO A 221 3.07 -1.20 30.70
C PRO A 221 1.92 -0.19 30.84
N PRO A 222 1.91 0.88 30.02
CA PRO A 222 0.79 1.82 30.02
C PRO A 222 -0.50 1.10 29.62
N PRO A 223 -1.65 1.50 30.18
CA PRO A 223 -2.94 0.94 29.77
C PRO A 223 -3.20 1.25 28.30
N LEU A 224 -3.84 0.30 27.60
CA LEU A 224 -4.27 0.50 26.22
C LEU A 224 -5.24 1.69 26.17
N THR A 225 -4.89 2.71 25.39
CA THR A 225 -5.70 3.94 25.27
C THR A 225 -6.78 3.86 24.19
N TYR A 226 -6.91 2.72 23.51
CA TYR A 226 -7.89 2.49 22.45
C TYR A 226 -8.71 1.24 22.77
N ASN A 227 -9.98 1.22 22.35
CA ASN A 227 -10.79 0.01 22.40
C ASN A 227 -10.38 -0.93 21.26
N TYR A 228 -10.33 -2.24 21.48
CA TYR A 228 -10.03 -3.21 20.41
C TYR A 228 -10.95 -3.06 19.19
N CYS A 229 -12.19 -2.59 19.38
CA CYS A 229 -13.14 -2.29 18.31
C CYS A 229 -12.75 -1.08 17.45
N GLU A 230 -11.88 -0.18 17.95
CA GLU A 230 -11.38 0.98 17.20
C GLU A 230 -10.28 0.60 16.21
N ILE A 231 -9.62 -0.54 16.41
CA ILE A 231 -8.70 -1.06 15.39
C ILE A 231 -9.53 -1.79 14.34
N SER A 232 -9.52 -1.24 13.13
CA SER A 232 -10.13 -1.84 11.95
C SER A 232 -9.32 -3.06 11.44
N HIS A 233 -9.01 -4.03 12.31
CA HIS A 233 -8.15 -5.19 12.05
C HIS A 233 -8.51 -5.92 10.74
N ARG A 234 -9.81 -6.21 10.57
CA ARG A 234 -10.33 -6.84 9.37
C ARG A 234 -10.11 -5.97 8.13
N LEU A 235 -10.40 -4.67 8.23
CA LEU A 235 -10.20 -3.73 7.11
C LEU A 235 -8.71 -3.62 6.75
N ILE A 236 -7.80 -3.57 7.73
CA ILE A 236 -6.35 -3.57 7.51
C ILE A 236 -5.92 -4.81 6.73
N GLY A 237 -6.36 -6.01 7.15
CA GLY A 237 -6.08 -7.25 6.45
C GLY A 237 -6.64 -7.25 5.01
N VAL A 238 -7.86 -6.75 4.82
CA VAL A 238 -8.48 -6.65 3.48
C VAL A 238 -7.70 -5.69 2.59
N ILE A 239 -7.31 -4.51 3.09
CA ILE A 239 -6.49 -3.54 2.33
C ILE A 239 -5.14 -4.14 1.96
N TYR A 240 -4.51 -4.85 2.90
CA TYR A 240 -3.21 -5.49 2.71
C TYR A 240 -3.22 -6.47 1.53
N TYR A 241 -4.18 -7.40 1.50
CA TYR A 241 -4.30 -8.32 0.38
C TYR A 241 -4.76 -7.61 -0.91
N THR A 242 -5.67 -6.63 -0.81
CA THR A 242 -6.15 -5.89 -1.99
C THR A 242 -5.02 -5.13 -2.69
N LEU A 243 -4.13 -4.47 -1.94
CA LEU A 243 -2.98 -3.76 -2.50
C LEU A 243 -2.05 -4.71 -3.27
N ALA A 244 -1.72 -5.85 -2.66
CA ALA A 244 -0.88 -6.86 -3.30
C ALA A 244 -1.54 -7.45 -4.56
N ASP A 245 -2.83 -7.75 -4.48
CA ASP A 245 -3.61 -8.32 -5.58
C ASP A 245 -3.73 -7.34 -6.76
N VAL A 246 -3.90 -6.03 -6.49
CA VAL A 246 -3.92 -4.98 -7.52
C VAL A 246 -2.57 -4.87 -8.21
N LEU A 247 -1.47 -4.86 -7.45
CA LEU A 247 -0.11 -4.74 -7.99
C LEU A 247 0.30 -5.96 -8.83
N PHE A 248 -0.24 -7.14 -8.52
CA PHE A 248 -0.10 -8.33 -9.36
C PHE A 248 -1.02 -8.28 -10.59
N SER A 249 -2.30 -7.93 -10.40
CA SER A 249 -3.33 -8.02 -11.46
C SER A 249 -3.23 -6.91 -12.51
N ILE A 250 -2.60 -5.79 -12.17
CA ILE A 250 -2.25 -4.68 -13.07
C ILE A 250 -0.72 -4.58 -13.10
N PRO A 251 -0.03 -5.52 -13.77
CA PRO A 251 1.42 -5.65 -13.67
C PRO A 251 2.09 -4.57 -14.52
N LEU A 252 2.21 -3.37 -13.95
CA LEU A 252 2.89 -2.22 -14.56
C LEU A 252 4.11 -1.86 -13.72
N PRO A 253 5.34 -1.84 -14.29
CA PRO A 253 6.56 -1.44 -13.58
C PRO A 253 6.42 -0.07 -12.89
N GLU A 254 5.71 0.86 -13.53
CA GLU A 254 5.41 2.20 -13.05
C GLU A 254 4.61 2.18 -11.73
N LEU A 255 3.61 1.30 -11.61
CA LEU A 255 2.80 1.18 -10.39
C LEU A 255 3.60 0.56 -9.24
N ILE A 256 4.46 -0.42 -9.51
CA ILE A 256 5.36 -1.02 -8.49
C ILE A 256 6.34 0.04 -7.97
N ARG A 257 6.91 0.84 -8.87
CA ARG A 257 7.80 1.94 -8.52
C ARG A 257 7.07 3.04 -7.74
N PHE A 258 5.88 3.43 -8.18
CA PHE A 258 5.01 4.37 -7.48
C PHE A 258 4.69 3.90 -6.05
N PHE A 259 4.30 2.63 -5.90
CA PHE A 259 4.04 2.00 -4.60
C PHE A 259 5.28 2.08 -3.70
N THR A 260 6.45 1.72 -4.22
CA THR A 260 7.74 1.71 -3.50
C THR A 260 8.05 3.08 -2.88
N PHE A 261 7.91 4.17 -3.64
CA PHE A 261 8.17 5.52 -3.12
C PHE A 261 7.23 5.94 -1.99
N ARG A 262 5.99 5.44 -1.99
CA ARG A 262 4.99 5.82 -1.00
C ARG A 262 5.22 5.16 0.36
N ILE A 263 5.94 4.03 0.41
CA ILE A 263 6.23 3.29 1.66
C ILE A 263 7.00 4.17 2.65
N PHE A 264 8.04 4.85 2.18
CA PHE A 264 8.99 5.59 3.01
C PHE A 264 8.38 6.76 3.77
N ARG A 265 7.35 7.39 3.19
CA ARG A 265 6.61 8.51 3.80
C ARG A 265 5.62 8.06 4.88
N ARG A 266 5.42 6.75 5.05
CA ARG A 266 4.49 6.22 6.05
C ARG A 266 5.18 5.96 7.36
N ARG A 267 4.34 6.01 8.37
CA ARG A 267 4.63 5.70 9.75
C ARG A 267 5.00 4.23 9.94
N GLU A 268 5.63 3.88 11.07
CA GLU A 268 6.37 2.62 11.20
C GLU A 268 5.49 1.39 10.95
N MET A 269 4.31 1.32 11.58
CA MET A 269 3.42 0.15 11.46
C MET A 269 2.90 -0.04 10.03
N ALA A 270 2.47 1.05 9.38
CA ALA A 270 2.02 0.99 7.99
C ALA A 270 3.18 0.63 7.05
N ARG A 271 4.36 1.20 7.31
CA ARG A 271 5.58 0.94 6.55
C ARG A 271 5.98 -0.54 6.60
N LEU A 272 5.87 -1.18 7.77
CA LEU A 272 6.15 -2.60 7.94
C LEU A 272 5.28 -3.48 7.03
N LEU A 273 3.96 -3.28 7.04
CA LEU A 273 3.04 -4.04 6.18
C LEU A 273 3.30 -3.76 4.70
N LEU A 274 3.53 -2.50 4.33
CA LEU A 274 3.84 -2.13 2.95
C LEU A 274 5.15 -2.75 2.46
N PHE A 275 6.17 -2.86 3.32
CA PHE A 275 7.40 -3.55 2.97
C PHE A 275 7.23 -5.05 2.80
N GLN A 276 6.33 -5.70 3.56
CA GLN A 276 6.02 -7.12 3.32
C GLN A 276 5.38 -7.32 1.94
N ILE A 277 4.50 -6.41 1.53
CA ILE A 277 3.95 -6.43 0.15
C ILE A 277 5.08 -6.24 -0.86
N LEU A 278 5.98 -5.27 -0.64
CA LEU A 278 7.10 -5.02 -1.55
C LEU A 278 8.05 -6.22 -1.63
N ASP A 279 8.38 -6.84 -0.50
CA ASP A 279 9.24 -8.03 -0.43
C ASP A 279 8.64 -9.19 -1.22
N SER A 280 7.33 -9.40 -1.07
CA SER A 280 6.59 -10.38 -1.84
C SER A 280 6.56 -10.06 -3.34
N LEU A 281 6.41 -8.79 -3.73
CA LEU A 281 6.45 -8.39 -5.14
C LEU A 281 7.84 -8.63 -5.73
N VAL A 282 8.88 -8.20 -5.04
CA VAL A 282 10.28 -8.32 -5.45
C VAL A 282 10.70 -9.78 -5.60
N THR A 283 10.29 -10.63 -4.66
CA THR A 283 10.58 -12.07 -4.70
C THR A 283 9.93 -12.73 -5.93
N ASN A 284 8.76 -12.25 -6.35
CA ASN A 284 7.98 -12.82 -7.46
C ASN A 284 8.03 -11.99 -8.74
N LEU A 285 9.03 -11.10 -8.93
CA LEU A 285 9.09 -10.21 -10.09
C LEU A 285 9.07 -10.94 -11.44
N SER A 286 9.72 -12.11 -11.54
CA SER A 286 9.71 -12.92 -12.75
C SER A 286 8.29 -13.39 -13.11
N GLU A 287 7.52 -13.82 -12.12
CA GLU A 287 6.16 -14.30 -12.35
C GLU A 287 5.19 -13.16 -12.69
N ILE A 288 5.38 -11.99 -12.08
CA ILE A 288 4.64 -10.78 -12.44
C ILE A 288 4.95 -10.38 -13.88
N GLN A 289 6.22 -10.46 -14.29
CA GLN A 289 6.65 -10.17 -15.66
C GLN A 289 6.02 -11.16 -16.67
N GLU A 290 6.03 -12.46 -16.37
CA GLU A 290 5.39 -13.48 -17.21
C GLU A 290 3.88 -13.25 -17.37
N GLU A 291 3.18 -12.90 -16.28
CA GLU A 291 1.76 -12.57 -16.36
C GLU A 291 1.53 -11.27 -17.16
N ALA A 292 2.41 -10.27 -17.02
CA ALA A 292 2.34 -9.05 -17.84
C ALA A 292 2.47 -9.34 -19.34
N GLU A 293 3.44 -10.18 -19.71
CA GLU A 293 3.67 -10.60 -21.10
C GLU A 293 2.45 -11.34 -21.66
N LYS A 294 1.92 -12.30 -20.90
CA LYS A 294 0.73 -13.08 -21.26
C LYS A 294 -0.51 -12.20 -21.43
N LEU A 295 -0.73 -11.24 -20.53
CA LEU A 295 -1.85 -10.31 -20.62
C LEU A 295 -1.71 -9.35 -21.80
N ALA A 296 -0.49 -8.86 -22.06
CA ALA A 296 -0.21 -7.98 -23.20
C ALA A 296 -0.43 -8.70 -24.54
N ALA A 297 0.00 -9.97 -24.64
CA ALA A 297 -0.24 -10.81 -25.80
C ALA A 297 -1.74 -11.06 -26.03
N LYS A 298 -2.51 -11.33 -24.97
CA LYS A 298 -3.96 -11.55 -25.05
C LYS A 298 -4.73 -10.30 -25.44
N ALA A 299 -4.30 -9.13 -25.00
CA ALA A 299 -4.99 -7.87 -25.27
C ALA A 299 -4.66 -7.29 -26.66
N GLU A 300 -3.74 -7.92 -27.41
CA GLU A 300 -3.16 -7.38 -28.67
C GLU A 300 -2.54 -5.98 -28.49
N VAL A 301 -2.23 -5.58 -27.24
CA VAL A 301 -1.63 -4.28 -26.92
C VAL A 301 -0.15 -4.48 -26.58
N LEU A 302 0.63 -4.88 -27.59
CA LEU A 302 2.09 -5.08 -27.47
C LEU A 302 2.81 -3.81 -26.96
N GLY A 303 2.22 -2.62 -27.14
CA GLY A 303 2.76 -1.36 -26.60
C GLY A 303 2.65 -1.20 -25.07
N MET A 304 2.04 -2.15 -24.34
CA MET A 304 1.94 -2.10 -22.87
C MET A 304 3.00 -2.93 -22.15
N TYR A 305 3.77 -3.74 -22.89
CA TYR A 305 4.86 -4.53 -22.34
C TYR A 305 6.17 -4.12 -23.02
N ASP A 306 7.10 -3.62 -22.21
CA ASP A 306 8.47 -3.34 -22.65
C ASP A 306 9.44 -4.20 -21.83
N GLU A 307 10.02 -5.19 -22.49
CA GLU A 307 10.99 -6.11 -21.90
C GLU A 307 12.19 -5.37 -21.28
N ASN A 308 12.62 -4.24 -21.88
CA ASN A 308 13.73 -3.47 -21.34
C ASN A 308 13.38 -2.81 -20.00
N ILE A 309 12.16 -2.31 -19.85
CA ILE A 309 11.69 -1.72 -18.60
C ILE A 309 11.65 -2.79 -17.51
N TRP A 310 11.12 -3.97 -17.80
CA TRP A 310 11.10 -5.10 -16.87
C TRP A 310 12.50 -5.57 -16.48
N ARG A 311 13.40 -5.70 -17.46
CA ARG A 311 14.80 -6.09 -17.22
C ARG A 311 15.57 -5.10 -16.34
N LEU A 312 15.23 -3.81 -16.42
CA LEU A 312 15.84 -2.74 -15.63
C LEU A 312 15.13 -2.49 -14.30
N LEU A 313 13.91 -2.97 -14.12
CA LEU A 313 13.10 -2.70 -12.93
C LEU A 313 13.80 -3.06 -11.62
N PRO A 314 14.45 -4.24 -11.45
CA PRO A 314 15.14 -4.55 -10.19
C PRO A 314 16.24 -3.55 -9.86
N SER A 315 17.00 -3.14 -10.87
CA SER A 315 18.05 -2.12 -10.78
C SER A 315 17.48 -0.77 -10.35
N VAL A 316 16.37 -0.35 -10.94
CA VAL A 316 15.70 0.93 -10.63
C VAL A 316 15.15 0.92 -9.20
N LEU A 317 14.43 -0.13 -8.81
CA LEU A 317 13.87 -0.29 -7.46
C LEU A 317 14.98 -0.33 -6.41
N TYR A 318 16.10 -1.00 -6.69
CA TYR A 318 17.24 -1.06 -5.79
C TYR A 318 17.75 0.36 -5.48
N MET A 319 17.94 1.17 -6.51
CA MET A 319 18.43 2.54 -6.39
C MET A 319 17.42 3.46 -5.68
N ASP A 320 16.13 3.30 -5.99
CA ASP A 320 15.05 4.05 -5.35
C ASP A 320 14.98 3.78 -3.84
N ILE A 321 15.08 2.50 -3.44
CA ILE A 321 15.08 2.09 -2.03
C ILE A 321 16.35 2.57 -1.33
N LEU A 322 17.53 2.43 -1.96
CA LEU A 322 18.80 2.90 -1.39
C LEU A 322 18.76 4.39 -1.08
N ARG A 323 18.28 5.20 -2.03
CA ARG A 323 18.18 6.64 -1.87
C ARG A 323 17.23 6.99 -0.71
N ALA A 324 16.02 6.47 -0.74
CA ALA A 324 15.03 6.77 0.29
C ALA A 324 15.48 6.30 1.69
N PHE A 325 16.26 5.22 1.75
CA PHE A 325 16.86 4.73 2.99
C PHE A 325 17.97 5.66 3.50
N SER A 326 18.78 6.26 2.62
CA SER A 326 19.82 7.21 3.01
C SER A 326 19.26 8.53 3.58
N GLU A 327 18.06 8.92 3.13
CA GLU A 327 17.41 10.17 3.52
C GLU A 327 16.60 10.06 4.83
N ILE A 328 16.29 8.85 5.31
CA ILE A 328 15.40 8.62 6.45
C ILE A 328 16.10 7.78 7.52
N ASN A 329 16.16 8.28 8.76
CA ASN A 329 16.63 7.49 9.89
C ASN A 329 15.57 6.43 10.26
N ILE A 330 15.62 5.27 9.62
CA ILE A 330 14.69 4.16 9.86
C ILE A 330 15.22 3.31 11.02
N ALA A 331 14.50 3.30 12.14
CA ALA A 331 14.81 2.46 13.30
C ALA A 331 14.79 0.95 12.98
N ASN A 332 14.02 0.53 11.97
CA ASN A 332 13.90 -0.86 11.51
C ASN A 332 14.61 -1.06 10.16
N ARG A 333 15.93 -1.23 10.19
CA ARG A 333 16.76 -1.41 8.98
C ARG A 333 16.64 -2.78 8.33
N GLU A 334 16.07 -3.77 9.02
CA GLU A 334 16.03 -5.17 8.58
C GLU A 334 15.20 -5.37 7.30
N TYR A 335 14.01 -4.77 7.21
CA TYR A 335 13.12 -4.98 6.06
C TYR A 335 13.67 -4.42 4.74
N PRO A 336 14.17 -3.17 4.68
CA PRO A 336 14.80 -2.67 3.46
C PRO A 336 16.02 -3.49 3.05
N ASN A 337 16.79 -4.03 4.00
CA ASN A 337 17.98 -4.83 3.69
C ASN A 337 17.63 -6.15 2.99
N THR A 338 16.58 -6.86 3.43
CA THR A 338 16.13 -8.10 2.76
C THR A 338 15.71 -7.80 1.32
N VAL A 339 14.87 -6.79 1.11
CA VAL A 339 14.41 -6.38 -0.22
C VAL A 339 15.58 -5.95 -1.11
N LEU A 340 16.52 -5.16 -0.59
CA LEU A 340 17.73 -4.75 -1.32
C LEU A 340 18.59 -5.94 -1.74
N ASN A 341 18.71 -6.98 -0.90
CA ASN A 341 19.47 -8.17 -1.24
C ASN A 341 18.82 -8.97 -2.38
N VAL A 342 17.49 -9.13 -2.36
CA VAL A 342 16.76 -9.82 -3.43
C VAL A 342 16.86 -9.04 -4.74
N LEU A 343 16.61 -7.72 -4.71
CA LEU A 343 16.74 -6.86 -5.89
C LEU A 343 18.14 -6.90 -6.49
N ARG A 344 19.19 -6.89 -5.65
CA ARG A 344 20.57 -7.00 -6.11
C ARG A 344 20.85 -8.33 -6.78
N ALA A 345 20.31 -9.43 -6.26
CA ALA A 345 20.49 -10.75 -6.85
C ALA A 345 19.83 -10.85 -8.23
N GLN A 346 18.70 -10.15 -8.42
CA GLN A 346 17.94 -10.11 -9.67
C GLN A 346 18.41 -9.03 -10.65
N ALA A 347 19.13 -8.00 -10.18
CA ALA A 347 19.55 -6.87 -11.00
C ALA A 347 20.54 -7.29 -12.10
N THR A 348 20.21 -6.92 -13.33
CA THR A 348 21.09 -7.12 -14.50
C THR A 348 22.35 -6.25 -14.43
N LEU A 349 22.29 -5.13 -13.73
CA LEU A 349 23.43 -4.28 -13.40
C LEU A 349 23.84 -4.54 -11.94
N LYS A 350 25.08 -4.97 -11.73
CA LYS A 350 25.60 -5.21 -10.38
C LYS A 350 25.94 -3.90 -9.70
N TYR A 351 25.17 -3.51 -8.70
CA TYR A 351 25.42 -2.31 -7.90
C TYR A 351 26.29 -2.63 -6.66
N PRO A 352 27.16 -1.70 -6.22
CA PRO A 352 27.96 -1.89 -5.02
C PRO A 352 27.09 -1.92 -3.75
N LEU A 353 27.64 -2.43 -2.65
CA LEU A 353 26.97 -2.44 -1.33
C LEU A 353 26.74 -0.99 -0.85
N MET A 354 25.85 -0.82 0.13
CA MET A 354 25.66 0.46 0.86
C MET A 354 26.99 1.00 1.41
N ASP A 355 27.67 1.84 0.62
CA ASP A 355 28.77 2.69 1.02
C ASP A 355 28.54 4.13 0.51
N GLU A 356 29.19 5.11 1.13
CA GLU A 356 29.01 6.53 0.78
C GLU A 356 29.35 6.85 -0.68
N LYS A 357 30.26 6.06 -1.29
CA LYS A 357 30.62 6.19 -2.72
C LYS A 357 29.51 5.74 -3.65
N THR A 358 28.74 4.73 -3.25
CA THR A 358 27.61 4.20 -4.01
C THR A 358 26.46 5.19 -4.03
N LEU A 359 26.19 5.88 -2.91
CA LEU A 359 25.20 6.96 -2.86
C LEU A 359 25.57 8.15 -3.76
N ALA A 360 26.86 8.52 -3.82
CA ALA A 360 27.34 9.55 -4.75
C ALA A 360 27.17 9.14 -6.24
N ASN A 361 27.40 7.86 -6.55
CA ASN A 361 27.23 7.33 -7.90
C ASN A 361 25.75 7.22 -8.32
N VAL A 362 24.86 6.86 -7.36
CA VAL A 362 23.40 6.94 -7.56
C VAL A 362 23.01 8.35 -7.95
N GLN A 363 23.46 9.35 -7.20
CA GLN A 363 23.10 10.74 -7.45
C GLN A 363 23.54 11.22 -8.84
N ASN A 364 24.76 10.87 -9.27
CA ASN A 364 25.26 11.18 -10.61
C ASN A 364 24.47 10.48 -11.73
N TYR A 365 24.07 9.21 -11.56
CA TYR A 365 23.28 8.47 -12.55
C TYR A 365 21.91 9.12 -12.81
N TRP A 366 21.27 9.63 -11.75
CA TRP A 366 19.98 10.30 -11.83
C TRP A 366 20.04 11.69 -12.45
N GLU A 367 21.12 12.44 -12.21
CA GLU A 367 21.38 13.71 -12.90
C GLU A 367 21.55 13.52 -14.42
N GLN A 368 22.05 12.35 -14.83
CA GLN A 368 22.31 12.00 -16.23
C GLN A 368 21.12 11.33 -16.93
N ASN A 369 20.18 10.72 -16.19
CA ASN A 369 19.05 9.98 -16.74
C ASN A 369 17.71 10.49 -16.17
N PRO A 370 17.26 11.71 -16.54
CA PRO A 370 15.96 12.23 -16.15
C PRO A 370 14.83 11.54 -16.95
N PHE A 371 14.54 10.27 -16.68
CA PHE A 371 13.43 9.57 -17.31
C PHE A 371 12.12 9.73 -16.50
N PHE A 372 11.09 10.22 -17.20
CA PHE A 372 9.67 10.37 -16.84
C PHE A 372 9.38 10.85 -15.40
N ASP A 373 9.62 12.14 -15.19
CA ASP A 373 8.95 12.94 -14.16
C ASP A 373 7.56 13.35 -14.68
N VAL A 374 6.59 12.44 -14.61
CA VAL A 374 5.18 12.79 -14.80
C VAL A 374 4.55 12.77 -13.42
N THR A 375 4.44 13.97 -12.83
CA THR A 375 3.67 14.33 -11.61
C THR A 375 4.27 14.03 -10.23
N MET A 376 5.58 13.81 -10.09
CA MET A 376 6.20 13.89 -8.76
C MET A 376 6.47 15.35 -8.42
N GLU A 377 5.49 16.05 -7.84
CA GLU A 377 5.71 17.35 -7.20
C GLU A 377 7.03 17.34 -6.44
N ARG A 378 7.91 18.25 -6.86
CA ARG A 378 9.27 18.44 -6.39
C ARG A 378 9.33 18.30 -4.88
N VAL A 379 10.07 17.29 -4.42
CA VAL A 379 10.62 17.23 -3.07
C VAL A 379 11.23 18.60 -2.76
N PRO A 380 10.80 19.33 -1.72
CA PRO A 380 11.55 20.48 -1.24
C PRO A 380 12.91 19.93 -0.82
N ARG A 381 13.96 20.28 -1.57
CA ARG A 381 15.33 20.03 -1.16
C ARG A 381 15.49 20.69 0.21
N LEU A 382 15.53 19.89 1.27
CA LEU A 382 16.06 20.35 2.55
C LEU A 382 17.52 20.70 2.29
N SER A 383 17.79 21.98 2.14
CA SER A 383 19.12 22.54 2.04
C SER A 383 19.90 22.16 3.29
N PHE A 384 20.76 21.15 3.18
CA PHE A 384 21.82 20.93 4.15
C PHE A 384 22.77 22.12 4.07
N ASN A 385 22.66 23.02 5.04
CA ASN A 385 23.71 24.00 5.31
C ASN A 385 24.95 23.25 5.79
N LEU A 386 25.79 22.81 4.86
CA LEU A 386 27.15 22.38 5.15
C LEU A 386 28.04 23.62 5.20
N LEU A 387 28.45 23.99 6.41
CA LEU A 387 29.58 24.88 6.65
C LEU A 387 30.83 24.32 5.94
N PRO A 388 31.56 25.11 5.13
CA PRO A 388 32.79 24.61 4.53
C PRO A 388 33.96 24.74 5.50
N ALA A 389 34.56 23.59 5.83
CA ALA A 389 35.89 23.53 6.44
C ALA A 389 36.97 23.53 5.34
N GLU A 390 37.84 24.53 5.45
CA GLU A 390 39.27 24.56 5.17
C GLU A 390 39.81 24.36 3.74
N LYS A 391 40.54 25.40 3.27
CA LYS A 391 41.85 25.22 2.63
C LYS A 391 42.86 26.18 3.24
N ALA A 392 43.95 25.58 3.74
CA ALA A 392 45.11 26.24 4.29
C ALA A 392 46.10 26.70 3.21
N ALA A 393 46.99 27.60 3.66
CA ALA A 393 48.32 27.97 3.14
C ALA A 393 48.40 29.06 2.05
N ALA A 394 48.86 30.26 2.43
CA ALA A 394 50.27 30.67 2.26
C ALA A 394 50.56 32.09 2.80
N LYS A 395 51.38 32.13 3.85
CA LYS A 395 52.49 33.06 4.19
C LYS A 395 52.40 34.60 3.95
N SER A 396 52.84 35.27 5.03
CA SER A 396 53.84 36.37 5.16
C SER A 396 53.44 37.86 5.19
N LEU A 397 53.90 38.50 6.30
CA LEU A 397 54.33 39.91 6.51
C LEU A 397 53.24 40.99 6.37
N GLU A 398 53.14 42.10 7.12
CA GLU A 398 53.97 42.92 8.02
C GLU A 398 52.99 43.89 8.73
N VAL A 399 53.07 44.11 10.06
CA VAL A 399 53.53 45.35 10.74
C VAL A 399 52.74 46.66 10.48
N LYS A 400 52.36 47.33 11.59
CA LYS A 400 52.02 48.79 11.79
C LYS A 400 50.66 49.27 11.25
N LYS A 401 49.96 50.27 11.79
CA LYS A 401 49.96 51.11 13.01
C LYS A 401 48.73 52.04 12.87
N ASP A 402 48.22 52.55 14.00
CA ASP A 402 47.68 53.90 14.17
C ASP A 402 46.32 54.33 13.52
N SER A 403 45.44 54.79 14.43
CA SER A 403 44.69 56.06 14.38
C SER A 403 43.22 56.11 13.91
N ALA A 404 42.38 56.57 14.86
CA ALA A 404 41.48 57.74 14.80
C ALA A 404 40.51 57.85 13.62
N SER A 405 39.23 58.18 13.74
CA SER A 405 38.55 59.24 14.50
C SER A 405 37.07 59.21 14.06
N GLY A 406 36.09 59.48 14.94
CA GLY A 406 35.32 60.74 14.92
C GLY A 406 33.91 60.55 14.30
N SER A 407 32.83 60.57 15.11
CA SER A 407 31.86 61.69 15.28
C SER A 407 30.70 61.62 14.26
N LEU A 408 29.39 61.59 14.60
CA LEU A 408 28.51 62.53 15.33
C LEU A 408 27.27 61.76 15.89
N HIS A 409 26.79 61.93 17.13
CA HIS A 409 25.77 62.92 17.64
C HIS A 409 24.50 63.03 16.76
N THR A 410 23.23 63.04 17.22
CA THR A 410 22.54 63.13 18.53
C THR A 410 21.02 62.97 18.32
N SER A 411 20.31 62.41 19.32
CA SER A 411 18.96 62.75 19.88
C SER A 411 18.03 63.73 19.12
N ASN A 412 16.69 63.70 19.17
CA ASN A 412 15.65 63.17 20.06
C ASN A 412 14.30 63.32 19.32
N GLU A 413 13.26 62.59 19.75
CA GLU A 413 11.93 63.12 20.18
C GLU A 413 10.79 62.10 20.00
N LEU A 414 10.15 61.81 21.15
CA LEU A 414 8.85 61.15 21.37
C LEU A 414 7.72 62.21 21.29
N PRO A 415 6.44 61.79 21.14
CA PRO A 415 5.55 61.55 22.32
C PRO A 415 4.64 60.31 22.11
N GLU A 416 4.44 59.41 23.08
CA GLU A 416 3.56 59.43 24.29
C GLU A 416 2.04 59.57 24.07
N MET A 417 1.31 58.48 24.41
CA MET A 417 0.05 58.37 25.19
C MET A 417 -0.30 56.85 25.24
N GLY A 418 -0.26 56.10 26.34
CA GLY A 418 -1.05 56.18 27.58
C GLY A 418 -2.38 55.42 27.39
N LEU A 419 -2.72 54.28 28.01
CA LEU A 419 -2.81 54.01 29.44
C LEU A 419 -3.02 52.49 29.73
N SER A 420 -2.31 52.00 30.77
CA SER A 420 -2.74 51.18 31.94
C SER A 420 -3.67 49.95 31.77
N LEU A 421 -3.62 48.82 32.50
CA LEU A 421 -2.78 48.14 33.52
C LEU A 421 -3.73 47.09 34.13
N HIS A 422 -3.39 45.79 34.18
CA HIS A 422 -3.72 44.90 35.31
C HIS A 422 -2.98 43.56 35.15
N HIS A 423 -2.16 43.26 36.16
CA HIS A 423 -1.57 41.96 36.49
C HIS A 423 -2.67 40.87 36.64
N THR A 424 -2.46 39.55 36.61
CA THR A 424 -1.42 38.75 37.30
C THR A 424 -1.50 37.31 36.75
N ARG A 425 -0.35 36.62 36.64
CA ARG A 425 -0.27 35.14 36.56
C ARG A 425 -0.95 34.49 37.78
N PRO A 426 -1.36 33.22 37.66
CA PRO A 426 -1.11 32.29 38.75
C PRO A 426 -0.41 31.00 38.30
N THR A 427 0.60 30.67 39.10
CA THR A 427 1.30 29.38 39.18
C THR A 427 0.52 28.45 40.11
N LEU A 428 0.47 27.16 39.75
CA LEU A 428 0.33 25.95 40.60
C LEU A 428 -0.92 25.77 41.47
N ILE A 429 -1.50 24.57 41.43
CA ILE A 429 -1.69 23.66 42.58
C ILE A 429 -2.13 22.28 42.05
N MET A 430 -1.28 21.27 42.26
CA MET A 430 -1.70 19.88 42.40
C MET A 430 -2.48 19.75 43.71
N LYS A 431 -3.65 19.09 43.69
CA LYS A 431 -4.18 18.38 44.86
C LYS A 431 -4.93 17.14 44.42
N ASN A 432 -4.57 16.04 45.08
CA ASN A 432 -5.12 14.71 45.02
C ASN A 432 -6.64 14.67 45.10
N LEU A 433 -7.26 13.80 44.30
CA LEU A 433 -8.27 12.82 44.69
C LEU A 433 -8.33 11.72 43.63
#